data_AF-A0A6J6A176-F1
#
_entry.id   AF-A0A6J6A176-F1
#
_cell.length_a   1.000
_cell.length_b   1.000
_cell.length_c   1.000
_cell.angle_alpha   90.00
_cell.angle_beta   90.00
_cell.angle_gamma   90.00
#
_symmetry.space_group_name_H-M   'P 1'
#
loop_
_entity.id
_entity.type
_entity.pdbx_description
1 polymer ?
#
loop_
_entity_poly.entity_id
_entity_poly.type
_entity_poly.pdbx_seq_one_letter_code
_entity_poly.pdbx_strand_id
1 'polypeptide(L)'
;MDESTYTTLMLDVAKGFEVIAALVFIAGLIFAVVISIRAWRRSGGALAYRTMRQTFGSSILLGLEILVAGDLIRTVAVAPTLDNVVVLAIIVLIRTFLSFSLEIEIEGVPPWRRGMVSGATMMKKAVKSSEAAAS
;
A
#
# COMPACT_ATOMS: atom_id res chain seq x y z
N MET A 1 27.90 5.51 -25.65
CA MET A 1 27.34 5.01 -24.38
C MET A 1 26.28 4.05 -24.80
N ASP A 2 26.52 2.76 -24.59
CA ASP A 2 25.87 1.71 -25.35
C ASP A 2 24.48 1.43 -24.78
N GLU A 3 23.50 1.12 -25.63
CA GLU A 3 22.10 0.88 -25.25
C GLU A 3 21.97 -0.21 -24.15
N SER A 4 22.86 -1.21 -24.16
CA SER A 4 22.98 -2.25 -23.13
C SER A 4 23.43 -1.74 -21.76
N THR A 5 24.21 -0.66 -21.72
CA THR A 5 24.69 -0.06 -20.45
C THR A 5 23.57 0.72 -19.76
N TYR A 6 22.73 1.43 -20.53
CA TYR A 6 21.59 2.16 -20.00
C TYR A 6 20.51 1.25 -19.41
N THR A 7 20.19 0.15 -20.11
CA THR A 7 19.21 -0.83 -19.62
C THR A 7 19.70 -1.50 -18.33
N THR A 8 20.97 -1.89 -18.27
CA THR A 8 21.57 -2.50 -17.06
C THR A 8 21.54 -1.54 -15.87
N LEU A 9 21.94 -0.27 -16.07
CA LEU A 9 21.91 0.74 -15.01
C LEU A 9 20.50 0.98 -14.48
N MET A 10 19.51 1.13 -15.35
CA MET A 10 18.13 1.35 -14.91
C MET A 10 17.53 0.11 -14.22
N LEU A 11 17.87 -1.09 -14.67
CA LEU A 11 17.45 -2.33 -14.01
C LEU A 11 18.02 -2.45 -12.59
N ASP A 12 19.28 -2.06 -12.39
CA ASP A 12 19.89 -2.11 -11.06
C ASP A 12 19.33 -1.03 -10.13
N VAL A 13 18.98 0.15 -10.66
CA VAL A 13 18.23 1.16 -9.90
C VAL A 13 16.86 0.61 -9.48
N ALA A 14 16.11 -0.01 -10.40
CA ALA A 14 14.80 -0.61 -10.09
C ALA A 14 14.90 -1.69 -9.00
N LYS A 15 15.89 -2.59 -9.08
CA LYS A 15 16.19 -3.57 -8.02
C LYS A 15 16.52 -2.88 -6.70
N GLY A 16 17.21 -1.75 -6.72
CA GLY A 16 17.48 -0.94 -5.53
C GLY A 16 16.20 -0.54 -4.79
N PHE A 17 15.18 -0.08 -5.51
CA PHE A 17 13.86 0.23 -4.92
C PHE A 17 13.20 -1.01 -4.29
N GLU A 18 13.28 -2.17 -4.94
CA GLU A 18 12.75 -3.42 -4.40
C GLU A 18 13.46 -3.83 -3.11
N VAL A 19 14.78 -3.73 -3.07
CA VAL A 19 15.58 -4.03 -1.87
C VAL A 19 15.20 -3.07 -0.73
N ILE A 20 15.08 -1.77 -1.01
CA ILE A 20 14.68 -0.79 0.00
C ILE A 20 13.28 -1.11 0.55
N ALA A 21 12.31 -1.41 -0.32
CA ALA A 21 10.98 -1.77 0.11
C ALA A 21 10.95 -3.05 0.95
N ALA A 22 11.71 -4.08 0.55
CA ALA A 22 11.84 -5.32 1.31
C ALA A 22 12.42 -5.04 2.72
N LEU A 23 13.44 -4.18 2.82
CA LEU A 23 14.00 -3.76 4.10
C LEU A 23 12.96 -3.01 4.96
N VAL A 24 12.16 -2.13 4.36
CA VAL A 24 11.06 -1.43 5.05
C VAL A 24 10.03 -2.43 5.60
N PHE A 25 9.63 -3.43 4.82
CA PHE A 25 8.68 -4.45 5.27
C PHE A 25 9.25 -5.28 6.42
N ILE A 26 10.51 -5.71 6.33
CA ILE A 26 11.18 -6.49 7.37
C ILE A 26 11.30 -5.67 8.65
N ALA A 27 11.80 -4.43 8.55
CA ALA A 27 11.96 -3.54 9.70
C ALA A 27 10.61 -3.22 10.35
N GLY A 28 9.59 -2.95 9.52
CA GLY A 28 8.22 -2.70 9.96
C GLY A 28 7.61 -3.89 10.69
N LEU A 29 7.81 -5.10 10.19
CA LEU A 29 7.35 -6.34 10.83
C LEU A 29 8.03 -6.54 12.18
N ILE A 30 9.36 -6.42 12.24
CA ILE A 30 10.12 -6.56 13.49
C ILE A 30 9.62 -5.54 14.52
N PHE A 31 9.45 -4.28 14.11
CA PHE A 31 8.98 -3.21 14.99
C PHE A 31 7.55 -3.47 15.49
N ALA A 32 6.64 -3.87 14.61
CA ALA A 32 5.27 -4.23 14.96
C ALA A 32 5.24 -5.38 15.98
N VAL A 33 6.03 -6.44 15.76
CA VAL A 33 6.12 -7.59 16.67
C VAL A 33 6.62 -7.18 18.05
N VAL A 34 7.71 -6.40 18.12
CA VAL A 34 8.28 -5.94 19.38
C VAL A 34 7.27 -5.11 20.20
N ILE A 35 6.55 -4.20 19.54
CA ILE A 35 5.54 -3.38 20.23
C ILE A 35 4.33 -4.23 20.64
N SER A 36 3.86 -5.12 19.78
CA SER A 36 2.71 -5.97 20.09
C SER A 36 2.97 -6.94 21.23
N ILE A 37 4.18 -7.50 21.33
CA ILE A 37 4.57 -8.32 22.49
C ILE A 37 4.52 -7.49 23.77
N ARG A 38 4.99 -6.23 23.75
CA ARG A 38 4.88 -5.32 24.89
C ARG A 38 3.43 -4.99 25.25
N ALA A 39 2.59 -4.74 24.24
CA ALA A 39 1.16 -4.46 24.42
C ALA A 39 0.40 -5.67 24.99
N TRP A 40 0.72 -6.88 24.53
CA TRP A 40 0.14 -8.13 25.03
C TRP A 40 0.35 -8.28 26.53
N ARG A 41 1.59 -8.03 27.00
CA ARG A 41 1.95 -8.17 28.42
C ARG A 41 1.23 -7.17 29.32
N ARG A 42 0.72 -6.05 28.79
CA ARG A 42 0.02 -5.02 29.58
C ARG A 42 -1.49 -5.05 29.49
N SER A 43 -2.05 -5.48 28.35
CA SER A 43 -3.46 -5.20 28.04
C SER A 43 -4.18 -6.33 27.29
N GLY A 44 -3.53 -7.49 27.14
CA GLY A 44 -4.11 -8.68 26.51
C GLY A 44 -4.00 -8.71 24.98
N GLY A 45 -4.44 -9.83 24.39
CA GLY A 45 -4.24 -10.16 22.98
C GLY A 45 -4.96 -9.24 21.98
N ALA A 46 -6.13 -8.71 22.34
CA ALA A 46 -6.90 -7.84 21.46
C ALA A 46 -6.16 -6.52 21.14
N LEU A 47 -5.55 -5.89 22.15
CA LEU A 47 -4.75 -4.68 21.93
C LEU A 47 -3.48 -5.00 21.14
N ALA A 48 -2.80 -6.10 21.48
CA ALA A 48 -1.60 -6.54 20.78
C ALA A 48 -1.84 -6.78 19.28
N TYR A 49 -2.97 -7.41 18.92
CA TYR A 49 -3.35 -7.63 17.53
C TYR A 49 -3.61 -6.32 16.79
N ARG A 50 -4.38 -5.41 17.40
CA ARG A 50 -4.67 -4.10 16.80
C ARG A 50 -3.39 -3.31 16.58
N THR A 51 -2.49 -3.26 17.56
CA THR A 51 -1.20 -2.58 17.44
C THR A 51 -0.34 -3.20 16.34
N MET A 52 -0.32 -4.53 16.22
CA MET A 52 0.44 -5.23 15.17
C MET A 52 -0.03 -4.77 13.79
N ARG A 53 -1.35 -4.84 13.57
CA ARG A 53 -1.98 -4.46 12.30
C ARG A 53 -1.72 -3.00 11.96
N GLN A 54 -1.82 -2.10 12.94
CA GLN A 54 -1.64 -0.67 12.72
C GLN A 54 -0.19 -0.35 12.35
N THR A 55 0.79 -0.88 13.11
CA THR A 55 2.21 -0.61 12.87
C THR A 55 2.73 -1.27 11.59
N PHE A 56 2.35 -2.53 11.34
CA PHE A 56 2.77 -3.22 10.13
C PHE A 56 2.07 -2.65 8.89
N GLY A 57 0.78 -2.27 9.01
CA GLY A 57 0.04 -1.62 7.92
C GLY A 57 0.68 -0.32 7.43
N SER A 58 1.18 0.53 8.34
CA SER A 58 1.94 1.73 7.95
C SER A 58 3.22 1.42 7.18
N SER A 59 3.90 0.33 7.54
CA SER A 59 5.13 -0.10 6.86
C SER A 59 4.84 -0.67 5.47
N ILE A 60 3.71 -1.38 5.31
CA ILE A 60 3.22 -1.83 4.01
C ILE A 60 2.92 -0.65 3.10
N LEU A 61 2.19 0.37 3.58
CA LEU A 61 1.86 1.56 2.79
C LEU A 61 3.13 2.26 2.27
N LEU A 62 4.11 2.46 3.15
CA LEU A 62 5.39 3.08 2.77
C LEU A 62 6.15 2.23 1.72
N GLY A 63 6.29 0.92 1.95
CA GLY A 63 7.01 0.08 1.00
C GLY A 63 6.27 -0.07 -0.33
N LEU A 64 4.94 0.04 -0.36
CA LEU A 64 4.18 0.08 -1.61
C LEU A 64 4.49 1.34 -2.43
N GLU A 65 4.60 2.52 -1.80
CA GLU A 65 5.02 3.75 -2.49
C GLU A 65 6.41 3.59 -3.14
N ILE A 66 7.35 2.98 -2.41
CA ILE A 66 8.71 2.71 -2.89
C ILE A 66 8.71 1.72 -4.06
N LEU A 67 7.93 0.64 -3.95
CA LEU A 67 7.81 -0.35 -5.02
C LEU A 67 7.11 0.22 -6.26
N VAL A 68 6.20 1.20 -6.12
CA VAL A 68 5.60 1.87 -7.30
C VAL A 68 6.69 2.66 -8.06
N ALA A 69 7.61 3.32 -7.37
CA ALA A 69 8.73 3.99 -8.01
C ALA A 69 9.65 3.02 -8.78
N GLY A 70 9.95 1.85 -8.18
CA GLY A 70 10.73 0.80 -8.85
C GLY A 70 10.07 0.27 -10.13
N ASP A 71 8.75 0.05 -10.08
CA ASP A 71 7.98 -0.38 -11.26
C ASP A 71 8.00 0.68 -12.37
N LEU A 72 7.83 1.96 -12.05
CA LEU A 72 7.88 3.06 -13.03
C LEU A 72 9.24 3.14 -13.74
N ILE A 73 10.35 2.90 -13.04
CA ILE A 73 11.68 2.90 -13.66
C ILE A 73 11.82 1.72 -14.62
N ARG A 74 11.33 0.54 -14.21
CA ARG A 74 11.32 -0.66 -15.05
C ARG A 74 10.50 -0.46 -16.32
N THR A 75 9.38 0.26 -16.26
CA THR A 75 8.54 0.53 -17.43
C THR A 75 9.21 1.47 -18.44
N VAL A 76 9.96 2.48 -17.97
CA VAL A 76 10.65 3.46 -18.82
C VAL A 76 11.94 2.91 -19.42
N ALA A 77 12.62 2.01 -18.72
CA ALA A 77 13.94 1.49 -19.10
C ALA A 77 13.93 0.44 -20.22
N VAL A 78 12.84 -0.32 -20.34
CA VAL A 78 12.74 -1.40 -21.31
C VAL A 78 12.16 -0.83 -22.59
N ALA A 79 12.97 -0.78 -23.65
CA ALA A 79 12.56 -0.34 -24.98
C ALA A 79 11.17 -0.92 -25.32
N PRO A 80 10.19 -0.10 -25.76
CA PRO A 80 8.79 -0.49 -25.81
C PRO A 80 8.55 -1.51 -26.94
N THR A 81 8.83 -2.78 -26.66
CA THR A 81 8.35 -3.91 -27.45
C THR A 81 7.03 -4.39 -26.85
N LEU A 82 6.11 -4.82 -27.71
CA LEU A 82 4.78 -5.26 -27.27
C LEU A 82 4.87 -6.39 -26.23
N ASP A 83 5.83 -7.32 -26.38
CA ASP A 83 6.01 -8.42 -25.45
C ASP A 83 6.40 -7.95 -24.04
N ASN A 84 7.32 -6.99 -23.94
CA ASN A 84 7.75 -6.44 -22.66
C ASN A 84 6.62 -5.65 -21.97
N VAL A 85 5.80 -4.94 -22.75
CA VAL A 85 4.62 -4.23 -22.25
C VAL A 85 3.57 -5.21 -21.73
N VAL A 86 3.37 -6.35 -22.40
CA VAL A 86 2.40 -7.39 -21.97
C VAL A 86 2.83 -8.03 -20.65
N VAL A 87 4.11 -8.42 -20.52
CA VAL A 87 4.63 -9.01 -19.26
C VAL A 87 4.50 -8.01 -18.11
N LEU A 88 4.86 -6.75 -18.35
CA LEU A 88 4.72 -5.68 -17.38
C LEU A 88 3.25 -5.46 -16.98
N ALA A 89 2.32 -5.41 -17.95
CA ALA A 89 0.90 -5.24 -17.69
C ALA A 89 0.36 -6.37 -16.80
N ILE A 90 0.79 -7.61 -17.02
CA ILE A 90 0.44 -8.75 -16.18
C ILE A 90 0.97 -8.58 -14.76
N ILE A 91 2.23 -8.16 -14.58
CA ILE A 91 2.83 -7.94 -13.26
C ILE A 91 2.07 -6.85 -12.49
N VAL A 92 1.78 -5.72 -13.14
CA VAL A 92 1.00 -4.61 -12.53
C VAL A 92 -0.42 -5.06 -12.16
N LEU A 93 -1.05 -5.89 -13.00
CA LEU A 93 -2.41 -6.39 -12.77
C LEU A 93 -2.46 -7.36 -11.58
N ILE A 94 -1.50 -8.29 -11.49
CA ILE A 94 -1.35 -9.18 -10.32
C ILE A 94 -1.13 -8.34 -9.05
N ARG A 95 -0.26 -7.33 -9.11
CA ARG A 95 0.05 -6.45 -7.98
C ARG A 95 -1.18 -5.68 -7.49
N THR A 96 -1.95 -5.13 -8.42
CA THR A 96 -3.18 -4.40 -8.12
C THR A 96 -4.22 -5.33 -7.49
N PHE A 97 -4.40 -6.52 -8.07
CA PHE A 97 -5.36 -7.50 -7.57
C PHE A 97 -5.01 -8.01 -6.16
N LEU A 98 -3.74 -8.36 -5.92
CA LEU A 98 -3.28 -8.83 -4.60
C LEU A 98 -3.39 -7.73 -3.54
N SER A 99 -2.94 -6.52 -3.86
CA SER A 99 -3.05 -5.39 -2.93
C SER A 99 -4.51 -5.10 -2.58
N PHE A 100 -5.39 -5.15 -3.57
CA PHE A 100 -6.83 -4.93 -3.42
C PHE A 100 -7.51 -6.04 -2.59
N SER A 101 -7.15 -7.30 -2.84
CA SER A 101 -7.68 -8.45 -2.08
C SER A 101 -7.31 -8.37 -0.60
N LEU A 102 -6.06 -7.99 -0.28
CA LEU A 102 -5.61 -7.83 1.10
C LEU A 102 -6.32 -6.67 1.81
N GLU A 103 -6.53 -5.54 1.13
CA GLU A 103 -7.24 -4.40 1.70
C GLU A 103 -8.70 -4.74 2.04
N ILE A 104 -9.38 -5.51 1.17
CA ILE A 104 -10.74 -6.00 1.43
C ILE A 104 -10.77 -6.97 2.62
N GLU A 105 -9.83 -7.90 2.70
CA GLU A 105 -9.77 -8.85 3.82
C GLU A 105 -9.51 -8.12 5.15
N ILE A 106 -8.69 -7.06 5.12
CA ILE A 106 -8.35 -6.28 6.30
C ILE A 106 -9.55 -5.45 6.78
N GLU A 107 -10.29 -4.83 5.88
CA GLU A 107 -11.33 -3.85 6.22
C GLU A 107 -12.74 -4.42 6.19
N GLY A 108 -12.95 -5.58 5.54
CA GLY A 108 -14.25 -6.20 5.34
C GLY A 108 -15.20 -5.44 4.41
N VAL A 109 -14.76 -4.30 3.85
CA VAL A 109 -15.55 -3.45 2.95
C VAL A 109 -14.70 -3.00 1.76
N PRO A 110 -15.19 -3.16 0.52
CA PRO A 110 -14.49 -2.67 -0.66
C PRO A 110 -14.26 -1.15 -0.62
N PRO A 111 -13.14 -0.65 -1.18
CA PRO A 111 -12.79 0.77 -1.13
C PRO A 111 -13.86 1.69 -1.72
N TRP A 112 -14.56 1.27 -2.78
CA TRP A 112 -15.67 2.07 -3.35
C TRP A 112 -16.86 2.23 -2.40
N ARG A 113 -17.08 1.32 -1.44
CA ARG A 113 -18.12 1.48 -0.41
C ARG A 113 -17.74 2.53 0.64
N ARG A 114 -16.45 2.72 0.94
CA ARG A 114 -15.99 3.74 1.92
C ARG A 114 -16.34 5.16 1.47
N GLY A 115 -16.14 5.46 0.19
CA GLY A 115 -16.50 6.77 -0.39
C GLY A 115 -17.98 7.12 -0.24
N MET A 116 -18.87 6.12 -0.40
CA MET A 116 -20.32 6.32 -0.29
C MET A 116 -20.79 6.52 1.17
N VAL A 117 -20.17 5.85 2.15
CA VAL A 117 -20.53 5.98 3.57
C VAL A 117 -20.13 7.36 4.13
N SER A 118 -18.96 7.87 3.73
CA SER A 118 -18.49 9.20 4.12
C SER A 118 -19.42 10.32 3.59
N GLY A 119 -19.79 10.26 2.31
CA GLY A 119 -20.70 11.22 1.69
C GLY A 119 -22.10 11.24 2.31
N ALA A 120 -22.68 10.07 2.57
CA ALA A 120 -24.00 9.96 3.21
C ALA A 120 -24.02 10.52 4.65
N THR A 121 -22.91 10.36 5.39
CA THR A 121 -22.79 10.87 6.76
C THR A 121 -22.63 12.40 6.79
N MET A 122 -21.89 12.96 5.84
CA MET A 122 -21.74 14.41 5.68
C MET A 122 -23.04 15.09 5.25
N MET A 123 -23.82 14.49 4.34
CA MET A 123 -25.14 14.99 3.97
C MET A 123 -26.11 15.00 5.16
N LYS A 124 -26.16 13.92 5.95
CA LYS A 124 -27.00 13.89 7.17
C LYS A 124 -26.60 14.96 8.18
N LYS A 125 -25.30 15.24 8.33
CA LYS A 125 -24.80 16.29 9.23
C LYS A 125 -25.15 17.69 8.72
N ALA A 126 -25.05 17.93 7.41
CA ALA A 126 -25.40 19.20 6.78
C ALA A 126 -26.90 19.52 6.88
N VAL A 127 -27.77 18.52 6.68
CA VAL A 127 -29.23 18.65 6.86
C VAL A 127 -29.55 19.02 8.31
N LYS A 128 -28.96 18.30 9.28
CA LYS A 128 -29.18 18.57 10.71
C LYS A 128 -28.71 19.97 11.14
N SER A 129 -27.60 20.48 10.57
CA SER A 129 -27.15 21.85 10.85
C SER A 129 -28.05 22.92 10.23
N SER A 130 -28.73 22.62 9.12
CA SER A 130 -29.68 23.54 8.49
C SER A 130 -30.99 23.62 9.26
N GLU A 131 -31.48 22.50 9.80
CA GLU A 131 -32.69 22.47 10.65
C GLU A 131 -32.47 23.21 11.97
N ALA A 132 -31.30 23.05 12.60
CA ALA A 132 -30.96 23.73 13.85
C ALA A 132 -30.70 25.23 13.70
N ALA A 133 -30.41 25.71 12.48
CA ALA A 133 -30.24 27.14 12.19
C ALA A 133 -31.56 27.84 11.83
N ALA A 134 -32.64 27.07 11.59
CA ALA A 134 -33.96 27.56 11.21
C ALA A 134 -34.96 27.59 12.40
N SER A 135 -34.53 27.21 13.60
CA SER A 135 -35.28 27.23 14.86
C SER A 135 -34.75 28.29 15.83
#